data_AF-A0A7C3E6H5-F1
#
_entry.id   AF-A0A7C3E6H5-F1
#
_cell.length_a   1.000
_cell.length_b   1.000
_cell.length_c   1.000
_cell.angle_alpha   90.00
_cell.angle_beta   90.00
_cell.angle_gamma   90.00
#
_symmetry.space_group_name_H-M   'P 1'
#
loop_
_entity.id
_entity.type
_entity.pdbx_description
1 polymer ?
#
loop_
_entity_poly.entity_id
_entity_poly.type
_entity_poly.pdbx_seq_one_letter_code
_entity_poly.pdbx_strand_id
1 'polypeptide(L)' 'MQNYSAEELESLIETAEQGNADAQNNLGVMYYFGYGVPQDYKKAFEWYTKAAEQGNAKAQYRLGDMYYFGYGVP' A
#
# COMPACT_ATOMS: atom_id res chain seq x y z
N MET A 1 17.21 -1.93 -2.45
CA MET A 1 15.82 -1.50 -2.74
C MET A 1 15.37 -2.35 -3.91
N GLN A 2 14.26 -3.08 -3.78
CA GLN A 2 13.70 -3.76 -4.95
C GLN A 2 13.25 -2.67 -5.93
N ASN A 3 13.89 -2.61 -7.10
CA ASN A 3 13.55 -1.68 -8.16
C ASN A 3 12.51 -2.39 -9.03
N TYR A 4 11.25 -2.04 -8.84
CA TYR A 4 10.17 -2.44 -9.75
C TYR A 4 10.36 -1.70 -11.09
N SER A 5 10.15 -2.40 -12.19
CA SER A 5 10.09 -1.76 -13.49
C SER A 5 8.82 -0.88 -13.58
N ALA A 6 8.81 0.09 -14.51
CA ALA A 6 7.63 0.93 -14.73
C ALA A 6 6.40 0.09 -15.15
N GLU A 7 6.62 -0.96 -15.94
CA GLU A 7 5.57 -1.88 -16.40
C GLU A 7 4.98 -2.70 -15.23
N GLU A 8 5.83 -3.16 -14.31
CA GLU A 8 5.38 -3.87 -13.10
C GLU A 8 4.57 -2.97 -12.17
N LEU A 9 4.94 -1.68 -12.06
CA LEU A 9 4.19 -0.70 -11.29
C LEU A 9 2.80 -0.46 -11.90
N GLU A 10 2.74 -0.28 -13.21
CA GLU A 10 1.48 0.00 -13.92
C GLU A 10 0.50 -1.17 -13.80
N SER A 11 0.98 -2.40 -14.02
CA SER A 11 0.17 -3.61 -13.83
C SER A 11 -0.31 -3.79 -12.39
N LEU A 12 0.54 -3.45 -11.40
CA LEU A 12 0.16 -3.50 -9.98
C LEU A 12 -0.94 -2.49 -9.65
N ILE A 13 -0.84 -1.26 -10.19
CA ILE A 13 -1.83 -0.21 -9.99
C ILE A 13 -3.17 -0.66 -10.56
N GLU A 14 -3.20 -1.15 -11.80
CA GLU A 14 -4.43 -1.65 -12.42
C GLU A 14 -5.07 -2.76 -11.57
N THR A 15 -4.27 -3.72 -11.11
CA THR A 15 -4.76 -4.85 -10.30
C THR A 15 -5.29 -4.37 -8.93
N ALA A 16 -4.65 -3.38 -8.32
CA ALA A 16 -5.09 -2.79 -7.06
C ALA A 16 -6.40 -1.98 -7.22
N GLU A 17 -6.55 -1.27 -8.35
CA GLU A 17 -7.76 -0.53 -8.72
C GLU A 17 -8.94 -1.47 -9.00
N GLN A 18 -8.68 -2.66 -9.55
CA GLN A 18 -9.69 -3.71 -9.73
C GLN A 18 -10.11 -4.40 -8.41
N GLY A 19 -9.56 -3.98 -7.27
CA GLY A 19 -9.99 -4.44 -5.96
C GLY A 19 -9.16 -5.59 -5.38
N ASN A 20 -8.09 -6.04 -6.03
CA ASN A 20 -7.28 -7.13 -5.48
C ASN A 20 -6.56 -6.70 -4.19
N ALA A 21 -6.92 -7.33 -3.07
CA ALA A 21 -6.42 -6.95 -1.75
C ALA A 21 -4.89 -7.10 -1.58
N ASP A 22 -4.27 -8.11 -2.22
CA ASP A 22 -2.82 -8.30 -2.17
C ASP A 22 -2.09 -7.22 -2.96
N ALA A 23 -2.61 -6.84 -4.13
CA ALA A 23 -2.07 -5.75 -4.93
C ALA A 23 -2.20 -4.40 -4.20
N GLN A 24 -3.33 -4.15 -3.56
CA GLN A 24 -3.55 -2.97 -2.72
C GLN A 24 -2.57 -2.93 -1.53
N ASN A 25 -2.36 -4.05 -0.83
CA ASN A 25 -1.35 -4.14 0.22
C ASN A 25 0.05 -3.83 -0.32
N ASN A 26 0.41 -4.38 -1.48
CA ASN A 26 1.72 -4.16 -2.08
C ASN A 26 1.92 -2.70 -2.49
N LEU A 27 0.90 -2.06 -3.09
CA LEU A 27 0.94 -0.65 -3.43
C LEU A 27 1.05 0.23 -2.17
N GLY A 28 0.39 -0.16 -1.08
CA GLY A 28 0.58 0.43 0.25
C GLY A 28 2.03 0.34 0.73
N VAL A 29 2.69 -0.82 0.59
CA VAL A 29 4.12 -1.00 0.91
C VAL A 29 5.00 -0.09 0.07
N MET A 30 4.71 0.04 -1.22
CA MET A 30 5.49 0.88 -2.13
C MET A 30 5.43 2.34 -1.72
N TYR A 31 4.25 2.88 -1.44
CA TYR A 31 4.12 4.25 -0.92
C TYR A 31 4.69 4.42 0.49
N TYR A 32 4.60 3.40 1.35
CA TYR A 32 5.14 3.47 2.72
C TYR A 32 6.67 3.58 2.74
N PHE A 33 7.37 2.82 1.89
CA PHE A 33 8.84 2.79 1.86
C PHE A 33 9.46 3.60 0.72
N GLY A 34 8.66 4.12 -0.21
CA GLY A 34 9.14 4.81 -1.40
C GLY A 34 9.80 3.87 -2.42
N TYR A 35 9.25 2.67 -2.62
CA TYR A 35 9.77 1.71 -3.61
C TYR A 35 9.15 1.98 -4.96
N GLY A 36 9.94 2.43 -5.94
CA GLY A 36 9.45 2.73 -7.30
C GLY A 36 8.53 3.95 -7.41
N VAL A 37 8.04 4.47 -6.29
CA VAL A 37 7.23 5.69 -6.16
C VAL A 37 7.78 6.57 -5.05
N PRO A 38 7.55 7.90 -5.06
CA PRO A 38 7.84 8.75 -3.91
C PRO A 38 7.11 8.24 -2.67
N GLN A 39 7.80 8.26 -1.52
CA GLN A 39 7.17 7.91 -0.25
C GLN A 39 5.99 8.86 0.04
N ASP A 40 4.85 8.29 0.39
CA ASP A 40 3.63 9.00 0.72
C ASP A 40 2.80 8.20 1.72
N TYR A 41 2.88 8.58 3.00
CA TYR A 41 2.16 7.86 4.05
C TYR A 41 0.64 7.99 3.93
N LYS A 42 0.11 9.05 3.32
CA LYS A 42 -1.35 9.18 3.14
C LYS A 42 -1.85 8.17 2.11
N LYS A 43 -1.16 8.08 0.96
CA LYS A 43 -1.48 7.06 -0.03
C LYS A 43 -1.28 5.63 0.49
N ALA A 44 -0.22 5.41 1.27
CA ALA A 44 -0.02 4.12 1.92
C ALA A 44 -1.21 3.76 2.83
N PHE A 45 -1.67 4.71 3.65
CA PHE A 45 -2.82 4.54 4.52
C PHE A 45 -4.09 4.19 3.74
N GLU A 46 -4.37 4.90 2.66
CA GLU A 46 -5.53 4.66 1.79
C GLU A 46 -5.52 3.24 1.20
N TRP A 47 -4.38 2.81 0.63
CA TRP A 47 -4.27 1.49 0.02
C TRP A 47 -4.33 0.36 1.04
N TYR A 48 -3.67 0.52 2.19
CA TYR A 48 -3.80 -0.46 3.27
C TYR A 48 -5.22 -0.52 3.81
N THR A 49 -5.94 0.60 3.92
CA THR A 49 -7.35 0.61 4.36
C THR A 49 -8.21 -0.25 3.44
N LYS A 50 -8.14 -0.04 2.12
CA LYS A 50 -8.88 -0.85 1.14
C LYS A 50 -8.56 -2.35 1.26
N ALA A 51 -7.29 -2.71 1.41
CA ALA A 51 -6.88 -4.10 1.56
C ALA A 51 -7.35 -4.70 2.90
N ALA A 52 -7.29 -3.93 3.99
CA ALA A 52 -7.68 -4.34 5.32
C ALA A 52 -9.19 -4.57 5.46
N GLU A 53 -10.01 -3.74 4.80
CA GLU A 53 -11.47 -3.89 4.71
C GLU A 53 -11.87 -5.21 4.03
N GLN A 54 -11.02 -5.74 3.16
CA GLN A 54 -11.19 -7.04 2.51
C GLN A 54 -10.62 -8.21 3.33
N GLY A 55 -10.13 -7.96 4.55
CA GLY A 55 -9.57 -8.98 5.43
C GLY A 55 -8.10 -9.31 5.18
N ASN A 56 -7.35 -8.48 4.43
CA ASN A 56 -5.91 -8.70 4.26
C ASN A 56 -5.17 -8.46 5.59
N ALA A 57 -4.73 -9.54 6.23
CA ALA A 57 -4.08 -9.50 7.54
C ALA A 57 -2.78 -8.68 7.56
N LYS A 58 -2.02 -8.66 6.45
CA LYS A 58 -0.79 -7.86 6.36
C LYS A 58 -1.12 -6.37 6.33
N ALA A 59 -2.15 -5.98 5.58
CA ALA A 59 -2.60 -4.60 5.52
C ALA A 59 -3.17 -4.14 6.88
N GLN A 60 -3.95 -4.99 7.56
CA GLN A 60 -4.44 -4.70 8.92
C GLN A 60 -3.29 -4.47 9.91
N TYR A 61 -2.27 -5.33 9.88
CA TYR A 61 -1.06 -5.15 10.69
C TYR A 61 -0.36 -3.81 10.37
N ARG A 62 -0.21 -3.47 9.08
CA ARG A 62 0.40 -2.21 8.66
C ARG A 62 -0.39 -0.97 9.07
N LEU A 63 -1.72 -1.03 9.04
CA LEU A 63 -2.55 0.05 9.59
C LEU A 63 -2.34 0.20 11.10
N GLY A 64 -2.21 -0.91 11.83
CA GLY A 64 -1.85 -0.89 13.25
C GLY A 64 -0.55 -0.13 13.50
N ASP A 65 0.51 -0.44 12.74
CA ASP A 65 1.78 0.29 12.80
C ASP A 65 1.56 1.78 12.49
N MET A 66 0.79 2.12 11.45
CA MET A 66 0.55 3.50 11.04
C MET A 66 -0.22 4.31 12.10
N TYR A 67 -1.22 3.72 12.76
CA TYR A 67 -1.89 4.34 13.90
C TYR A 67 -0.95 4.52 15.08
N TYR A 68 -0.12 3.51 15.39
CA TYR A 68 0.82 3.58 16.51
C TYR A 68 1.86 4.70 16.34
N PHE A 69 2.40 4.87 15.13
CA PHE A 69 3.42 5.88 14.83
C PHE A 69 2.86 7.22 14.34
N GLY A 70 1.55 7.33 14.10
CA GLY A 70 0.92 8.55 13.58
C GLY A 70 1.24 8.83 12.10
N TYR A 71 1.49 7.80 11.28
CA TYR A 71 1.82 7.97 9.87
C TYR A 71 0.57 8.00 9.00
N GLY A 72 0.35 9.10 8.29
CA GLY A 72 -0.72 9.21 7.29
C GLY A 72 -2.15 9.16 7.83
N VAL A 73 -2.30 8.97 9.15
CA VAL A 73 -3.59 9.02 9.85
C VAL A 73 -4.15 10.45 9.88
N PRO A 74 -5.48 10.63 9.79
CA PRO A 74 -6.14 11.94 9.93
C PRO A 74 -5.93 12.60 11.30
#